data_AF-A0AAX4I7U9-F1
#
_entry.id   AF-A0AAX4I7U9-F1
#
_cell.length_a   1.000
_cell.length_b   1.000
_cell.length_c   1.000
_cell.angle_alpha   90.00
_cell.angle_beta   90.00
_cell.angle_gamma   90.00
#
_symmetry.space_group_name_H-M   'P 1'
#
loop_
_entity.id
_entity.type
_entity.pdbx_description
1 polymer ?
#
loop_
_entity_poly.entity_id
_entity_poly.type
_entity_poly.pdbx_seq_one_letter_code
_entity_poly.pdbx_strand_id
1 'polypeptide(L)'
;MSNDLAQELKRLHTPASPIVFANVWDLASLNAVRSLNTPESTPVRAIATASWAIAAALGVKDEDLTLEQNMAAIAQIAPAATAAGLPLSVDLQDGYGEQIEDVVASAVGLGAVGANIEDSIPSAGFGRGIDGSLYGLEAQVVRLRRALAAARAAGCADFVLNARCDVFRLEPYCADDDETALREAARRGRAYLEAGATTVFFWGGSGRGLRTSEVQVLVRELGGRARRAFDGAAGRDRSGEDQRRAEPVSRGDGGRQGCGEEDSLGGDVGSVSHVQFVCSVRMSRIGYRDCDEALEVFCCS
;
A
#
# COMPACT_ATOMS: atom_id res chain seq x y z
N MET A 1 -7.76 -24.17 9.47
CA MET A 1 -6.53 -23.39 9.76
C MET A 1 -6.37 -22.20 8.82
N SER A 2 -6.07 -22.37 7.52
CA SER A 2 -5.92 -21.19 6.61
C SER A 2 -7.19 -20.33 6.53
N ASN A 3 -8.38 -20.93 6.36
CA ASN A 3 -9.62 -20.16 6.28
C ASN A 3 -10.01 -19.44 7.60
N ASP A 4 -9.56 -19.90 8.76
CA ASP A 4 -9.84 -19.24 10.04
C ASP A 4 -9.08 -17.91 10.14
N LEU A 5 -7.81 -17.90 9.72
CA LEU A 5 -7.01 -16.67 9.58
C LEU A 5 -7.59 -15.75 8.50
N ALA A 6 -8.14 -16.30 7.41
CA ALA A 6 -8.83 -15.50 6.39
C ALA A 6 -10.08 -14.81 6.93
N GLN A 7 -10.90 -15.52 7.71
CA GLN A 7 -12.06 -14.94 8.39
C GLN A 7 -11.66 -13.86 9.39
N GLU A 8 -10.57 -14.08 10.13
CA GLU A 8 -10.04 -13.06 11.03
C GLU A 8 -9.57 -11.83 10.25
N LEU A 9 -8.79 -12.01 9.19
CA LEU A 9 -8.36 -10.91 8.32
C LEU A 9 -9.57 -10.14 7.77
N LYS A 10 -10.61 -10.85 7.34
CA LYS A 10 -11.84 -10.24 6.81
C LYS A 10 -12.59 -9.43 7.87
N ARG A 11 -12.64 -9.89 9.13
CA ARG A 11 -13.24 -9.12 10.25
C ARG A 11 -12.50 -7.83 10.55
N LEU A 12 -11.18 -7.79 10.30
CA LEU A 12 -10.39 -6.57 10.46
C LEU A 12 -10.76 -5.49 9.43
N HIS A 13 -11.39 -5.85 8.31
CA HIS A 13 -11.85 -4.91 7.29
C HIS A 13 -13.28 -4.41 7.60
N THR A 14 -13.43 -3.75 8.75
CA THR A 14 -14.71 -3.20 9.20
C THR A 14 -14.74 -1.69 8.98
N PRO A 15 -15.68 -1.16 8.16
CA PRO A 15 -15.86 0.28 8.01
C PRO A 15 -15.95 1.00 9.36
N ALA A 16 -15.31 2.18 9.45
CA ALA A 16 -15.18 2.98 10.68
C ALA A 16 -14.31 2.37 11.81
N SER A 17 -13.65 1.23 11.59
CA SER A 17 -12.63 0.67 12.49
C SER A 17 -11.33 0.42 11.71
N PRO A 18 -10.57 1.48 11.39
CA PRO A 18 -9.39 1.36 10.55
C PRO A 18 -8.29 0.55 11.21
N ILE A 19 -7.56 -0.21 10.39
CA ILE A 19 -6.40 -0.99 10.81
C ILE A 19 -5.17 -0.61 9.98
N VAL A 20 -4.02 -0.68 10.62
CA VAL A 20 -2.70 -0.44 10.03
C VAL A 20 -2.01 -1.77 9.84
N PHE A 21 -1.61 -2.06 8.60
CA PHE A 21 -0.83 -3.26 8.29
C PHE A 21 0.63 -2.88 8.15
N ALA A 22 1.48 -3.55 8.94
CA ALA A 22 2.92 -3.46 8.75
C ALA A 22 3.33 -4.34 7.57
N ASN A 23 4.12 -3.76 6.66
CA ASN A 23 4.72 -4.49 5.56
C ASN A 23 6.04 -5.13 5.95
N VAL A 24 6.20 -6.38 5.55
CA VAL A 24 7.39 -7.20 5.78
C VAL A 24 7.87 -7.76 4.44
N TRP A 25 9.18 -7.90 4.27
CA TRP A 25 9.79 -8.35 3.01
C TRP A 25 10.80 -9.49 3.21
N ASP A 26 11.06 -9.85 4.46
CA ASP A 26 11.91 -10.97 4.85
C ASP A 26 11.55 -11.45 6.28
N LEU A 27 12.26 -12.48 6.77
CA LEU A 27 12.06 -12.97 8.13
C LEU A 27 12.52 -11.98 9.20
N ALA A 28 13.49 -11.11 8.91
CA ALA A 28 14.01 -10.14 9.88
C ALA A 28 12.96 -9.06 10.19
N SER A 29 12.37 -8.47 9.16
CA SER A 29 11.25 -7.53 9.24
C SER A 29 10.02 -8.16 9.88
N LEU A 30 9.66 -9.41 9.52
CA LEU A 30 8.60 -10.16 10.21
C LEU A 30 8.88 -10.32 11.71
N ASN A 31 10.12 -10.70 12.07
CA ASN A 31 10.52 -10.85 13.47
C ASN A 31 10.45 -9.53 14.24
N ALA A 32 10.91 -8.43 13.61
CA ALA A 32 10.85 -7.11 14.20
C ALA A 32 9.38 -6.70 14.47
N VAL A 33 8.50 -6.83 13.47
CA VAL A 33 7.08 -6.48 13.59
C VAL A 33 6.37 -7.35 14.63
N ARG A 34 6.54 -8.68 14.59
CA ARG A 34 5.84 -9.56 15.54
C ARG A 34 6.33 -9.41 16.98
N SER A 35 7.57 -8.93 17.20
CA SER A 35 8.09 -8.71 18.55
C SER A 35 7.39 -7.57 19.29
N LEU A 36 6.60 -6.75 18.58
CA LEU A 36 5.73 -5.74 19.17
C LEU A 36 4.52 -6.34 19.92
N ASN A 37 4.21 -7.62 19.68
CA ASN A 37 3.17 -8.34 20.43
C ASN A 37 3.78 -8.94 21.71
N THR A 38 3.20 -8.61 22.86
CA THR A 38 3.50 -9.17 24.18
C THR A 38 2.26 -9.86 24.76
N PRO A 39 2.37 -10.63 25.86
CA PRO A 39 1.19 -11.19 26.53
C PRO A 39 0.16 -10.14 26.97
N GLU A 40 0.60 -8.91 27.22
CA GLU A 40 -0.22 -7.79 27.69
C GLU A 40 -0.78 -6.91 26.56
N SER A 41 -0.16 -6.95 25.37
CA SER A 41 -0.50 -6.05 24.26
C SER A 41 -0.28 -6.70 22.90
N THR A 42 -1.29 -6.68 22.03
CA THR A 42 -1.24 -7.28 20.69
C THR A 42 -1.54 -6.26 19.60
N PRO A 43 -0.69 -5.23 19.41
CA PRO A 43 -0.92 -4.16 18.44
C PRO A 43 -0.87 -4.67 16.99
N VAL A 44 -0.14 -5.74 16.71
CA VAL A 44 -0.06 -6.34 15.37
C VAL A 44 -1.09 -7.44 15.24
N ARG A 45 -2.17 -7.16 14.50
CA ARG A 45 -3.30 -8.08 14.28
C ARG A 45 -3.28 -8.76 12.91
N ALA A 46 -2.57 -8.19 11.96
CA ALA A 46 -2.32 -8.74 10.64
C ALA A 46 -1.05 -8.10 10.06
N ILE A 47 -0.48 -8.74 9.05
CA ILE A 47 0.71 -8.27 8.34
C ILE A 47 0.50 -8.42 6.84
N ALA A 48 1.38 -7.78 6.07
CA ALA A 48 1.37 -7.93 4.63
C ALA A 48 2.78 -7.89 4.05
N THR A 49 2.93 -8.34 2.81
CA THR A 49 4.16 -8.11 2.05
C THR A 49 4.04 -6.88 1.16
N ALA A 50 5.18 -6.34 0.74
CA ALA A 50 5.30 -5.29 -0.26
C ALA A 50 6.25 -5.76 -1.36
N SER A 51 5.78 -5.84 -2.61
CA SER A 51 6.62 -6.29 -3.73
C SER A 51 7.81 -5.36 -3.92
N TRP A 52 7.61 -4.05 -3.79
CA TRP A 52 8.69 -3.07 -3.89
C TRP A 52 9.81 -3.30 -2.88
N ALA A 53 9.47 -3.58 -1.61
CA ALA A 53 10.46 -3.82 -0.58
C ALA A 53 11.23 -5.14 -0.80
N ILE A 54 10.54 -6.17 -1.30
CA ILE A 54 11.16 -7.42 -1.72
C ILE A 54 12.12 -7.17 -2.90
N ALA A 55 11.68 -6.42 -3.91
CA ALA A 55 12.49 -6.05 -5.06
C ALA A 55 13.75 -5.25 -4.65
N ALA A 56 13.57 -4.25 -3.78
CA ALA A 56 14.65 -3.43 -3.25
C ALA A 56 15.68 -4.27 -2.48
N ALA A 57 15.23 -5.23 -1.67
CA ALA A 57 16.11 -6.15 -0.95
C ALA A 57 16.93 -7.07 -1.90
N LEU A 58 16.40 -7.33 -3.10
CA LEU A 58 17.09 -8.09 -4.15
C LEU A 58 17.91 -7.21 -5.11
N GLY A 59 17.86 -5.88 -4.95
CA GLY A 59 18.56 -4.93 -5.82
C GLY A 59 17.96 -4.82 -7.23
N VAL A 60 16.67 -5.16 -7.39
CA VAL A 60 15.92 -5.02 -8.66
C VAL A 60 14.82 -3.98 -8.51
N LYS A 61 14.30 -3.50 -9.65
CA LYS A 61 13.12 -2.63 -9.64
C LYS A 61 11.87 -3.45 -9.37
N ASP A 62 10.83 -2.81 -8.83
CA ASP A 62 9.56 -3.51 -8.54
C ASP A 62 8.91 -4.05 -9.81
N GLU A 63 8.89 -3.28 -10.89
CA GLU A 63 8.38 -3.72 -12.19
C GLU A 63 9.17 -4.89 -12.81
N ASP A 64 10.41 -5.12 -12.36
CA ASP A 64 11.29 -6.19 -12.81
C ASP A 64 11.30 -7.40 -11.85
N LEU A 65 10.58 -7.34 -10.72
CA LEU A 65 10.50 -8.42 -9.74
C LEU A 65 9.74 -9.60 -10.33
N THR A 66 10.45 -10.72 -10.54
CA THR A 66 9.84 -11.89 -11.15
C THR A 66 8.88 -12.60 -10.19
N LEU A 67 7.93 -13.36 -10.75
CA LEU A 67 7.05 -14.25 -9.99
C LEU A 67 7.86 -15.17 -9.07
N GLU A 68 8.94 -15.77 -9.59
CA GLU A 68 9.79 -16.67 -8.82
C GLU A 68 10.44 -15.97 -7.62
N GLN A 69 10.96 -14.76 -7.81
CA GLN A 69 11.57 -13.96 -6.75
C GLN A 69 10.56 -13.59 -5.65
N ASN A 70 9.38 -13.10 -6.03
CA ASN A 70 8.35 -12.72 -5.06
C ASN A 70 7.84 -13.94 -4.29
N MET A 71 7.55 -15.05 -5.00
CA MET A 71 7.08 -16.28 -4.37
C MET A 71 8.13 -16.92 -3.47
N ALA A 72 9.43 -16.79 -3.79
CA ALA A 72 10.51 -17.25 -2.92
C ALA A 72 10.54 -16.49 -1.57
N ALA A 73 10.29 -15.18 -1.58
CA ALA A 73 10.17 -14.38 -0.36
C ALA A 73 8.91 -14.78 0.43
N ILE A 74 7.76 -14.91 -0.25
CA ILE A 74 6.49 -15.33 0.36
C ILE A 74 6.62 -16.73 0.99
N ALA A 75 7.32 -17.65 0.34
CA ALA A 75 7.53 -19.01 0.85
C ALA A 75 8.33 -19.07 2.16
N GLN A 76 9.14 -18.04 2.45
CA GLN A 76 9.81 -17.90 3.76
C GLN A 76 8.89 -17.27 4.80
N ILE A 77 8.15 -16.21 4.42
CA ILE A 77 7.36 -15.38 5.35
C ILE A 77 6.05 -16.07 5.77
N ALA A 78 5.30 -16.64 4.82
CA ALA A 78 3.94 -17.11 5.05
C ALA A 78 3.83 -18.26 6.08
N PRO A 79 4.71 -19.28 6.08
CA PRO A 79 4.70 -20.30 7.13
C PRO A 79 5.01 -19.72 8.52
N ALA A 80 5.95 -18.79 8.61
CA ALA A 80 6.33 -18.15 9.87
C ALA A 80 5.21 -17.23 10.42
N ALA A 81 4.52 -16.51 9.54
CA ALA A 81 3.33 -15.73 9.88
C ALA A 81 2.19 -16.61 10.42
N THR A 82 1.92 -17.71 9.71
CA THR A 82 0.91 -18.71 10.10
C THR A 82 1.23 -19.32 11.47
N ALA A 83 2.49 -19.70 11.71
CA ALA A 83 2.94 -20.23 13.00
C ALA A 83 2.81 -19.20 14.15
N ALA A 84 2.89 -17.90 13.84
CA ALA A 84 2.65 -16.82 14.78
C ALA A 84 1.16 -16.46 14.96
N GLY A 85 0.25 -17.13 14.24
CA GLY A 85 -1.19 -16.84 14.27
C GLY A 85 -1.54 -15.48 13.64
N LEU A 86 -0.67 -14.92 12.79
CA LEU A 86 -0.88 -13.64 12.12
C LEU A 86 -1.41 -13.88 10.70
N PRO A 87 -2.61 -13.39 10.36
CA PRO A 87 -3.08 -13.39 8.98
C PRO A 87 -2.14 -12.56 8.09
N LEU A 88 -1.75 -13.14 6.96
CA LEU A 88 -0.86 -12.52 5.97
C LEU A 88 -1.62 -12.21 4.68
N SER A 89 -1.54 -10.94 4.24
CA SER A 89 -1.93 -10.52 2.89
C SER A 89 -0.69 -10.28 2.04
N VAL A 90 -0.53 -10.96 0.91
CA VAL A 90 0.67 -10.80 0.07
C VAL A 90 0.46 -9.81 -1.08
N ASP A 91 1.48 -9.05 -1.44
CA ASP A 91 1.46 -8.23 -2.66
C ASP A 91 1.86 -9.08 -3.87
N LEU A 92 0.93 -9.26 -4.81
CA LEU A 92 1.12 -10.08 -6.01
C LEU A 92 1.22 -9.23 -7.29
N GLN A 93 1.49 -7.92 -7.15
CA GLN A 93 1.49 -6.97 -8.27
C GLN A 93 0.18 -7.07 -9.05
N ASP A 94 0.22 -7.20 -10.37
CA ASP A 94 -0.97 -7.36 -11.20
C ASP A 94 -1.55 -8.78 -11.18
N GLY A 95 -0.96 -9.71 -10.42
CA GLY A 95 -1.23 -11.14 -10.49
C GLY A 95 -0.35 -11.87 -11.53
N TYR A 96 0.75 -11.25 -11.95
CA TYR A 96 1.71 -11.78 -12.93
C TYR A 96 1.07 -12.14 -14.28
N GLY A 97 0.23 -11.24 -14.79
CA GLY A 97 -0.44 -11.40 -16.08
C GLY A 97 -1.45 -12.56 -16.09
N GLU A 98 -1.31 -13.51 -17.01
CA GLU A 98 -2.24 -14.65 -17.16
C GLU A 98 -2.05 -15.76 -16.12
N GLN A 99 -1.04 -15.65 -15.26
CA GLN A 99 -0.73 -16.64 -14.21
C GLN A 99 -1.52 -16.41 -12.91
N ILE A 100 -2.52 -15.52 -12.93
CA ILE A 100 -3.21 -15.02 -11.73
C ILE A 100 -3.84 -16.14 -10.88
N GLU A 101 -4.42 -17.17 -11.48
CA GLU A 101 -4.94 -18.32 -10.72
C GLU A 101 -3.83 -19.11 -10.04
N ASP A 102 -2.77 -19.42 -10.78
CA ASP A 102 -1.67 -20.26 -10.29
C ASP A 102 -0.90 -19.56 -9.17
N VAL A 103 -0.62 -18.26 -9.30
CA VAL A 103 0.07 -17.50 -8.25
C VAL A 103 -0.79 -17.37 -6.99
N VAL A 104 -2.09 -17.12 -7.12
CA VAL A 104 -2.99 -17.01 -5.97
C VAL A 104 -3.14 -18.36 -5.27
N ALA A 105 -3.33 -19.45 -6.03
CA ALA A 105 -3.41 -20.80 -5.47
C ALA A 105 -2.10 -21.18 -4.75
N SER A 106 -0.94 -20.82 -5.34
CA SER A 106 0.37 -21.05 -4.73
C SER A 106 0.56 -20.25 -3.44
N ALA A 107 0.18 -18.97 -3.43
CA ALA A 107 0.26 -18.13 -2.24
C ALA A 107 -0.63 -18.68 -1.10
N VAL A 108 -1.85 -19.13 -1.42
CA VAL A 108 -2.73 -19.81 -0.45
C VAL A 108 -2.10 -21.09 0.08
N GLY A 109 -1.48 -21.89 -0.79
CA GLY A 109 -0.75 -23.11 -0.40
C GLY A 109 0.41 -22.86 0.57
N LEU A 110 1.03 -21.66 0.52
CA LEU A 110 2.08 -21.24 1.45
C LEU A 110 1.54 -20.66 2.78
N GLY A 111 0.24 -20.38 2.86
CA GLY A 111 -0.42 -19.85 4.05
C GLY A 111 -0.86 -18.38 3.95
N ALA A 112 -0.76 -17.75 2.77
CA ALA A 112 -1.36 -16.44 2.56
C ALA A 112 -2.89 -16.53 2.57
N VAL A 113 -3.55 -15.56 3.20
CA VAL A 113 -5.02 -15.52 3.35
C VAL A 113 -5.65 -14.27 2.77
N GLY A 114 -4.83 -13.38 2.21
CA GLY A 114 -5.25 -12.28 1.38
C GLY A 114 -4.20 -11.92 0.34
N ALA A 115 -4.58 -11.09 -0.61
CA ALA A 115 -3.63 -10.49 -1.54
C ALA A 115 -4.02 -9.08 -1.96
N ASN A 116 -2.99 -8.30 -2.27
CA ASN A 116 -3.09 -7.09 -3.07
C ASN A 116 -2.90 -7.45 -4.55
N ILE A 117 -3.81 -7.01 -5.42
CA ILE A 117 -3.73 -7.21 -6.88
C ILE A 117 -4.09 -5.89 -7.59
N GLU A 118 -3.16 -5.33 -8.36
CA GLU A 118 -3.32 -4.04 -9.05
C GLU A 118 -3.90 -4.16 -10.46
N ASP A 119 -4.42 -3.04 -10.95
CA ASP A 119 -4.97 -2.92 -12.30
C ASP A 119 -4.01 -2.28 -13.29
N SER A 120 -2.79 -1.93 -12.88
CA SER A 120 -1.74 -1.49 -13.79
C SER A 120 -1.08 -2.68 -14.50
N ILE A 121 -0.57 -2.42 -15.70
CA ILE A 121 0.16 -3.40 -16.51
C ILE A 121 1.66 -3.06 -16.35
N PRO A 122 2.44 -3.83 -15.56
CA PRO A 122 3.81 -3.45 -15.23
C PRO A 122 4.68 -3.16 -16.46
N SER A 123 4.57 -3.99 -17.49
CA SER A 123 5.34 -3.86 -18.75
C SER A 123 4.96 -2.63 -19.59
N ALA A 124 3.79 -2.04 -19.37
CA ALA A 124 3.32 -0.88 -20.13
C ALA A 124 3.77 0.45 -19.51
N GLY A 125 4.15 0.43 -18.23
CA GLY A 125 4.41 1.63 -17.42
C GLY A 125 3.16 2.51 -17.26
N PHE A 126 3.32 3.68 -16.66
CA PHE A 126 2.21 4.58 -16.35
C PHE A 126 1.94 5.67 -17.41
N GLY A 127 2.75 5.72 -18.46
CA GLY A 127 2.83 6.81 -19.44
C GLY A 127 1.78 6.82 -20.55
N ARG A 128 0.86 5.85 -20.59
CA ARG A 128 0.00 5.57 -21.76
C ARG A 128 -1.49 5.78 -21.48
N GLY A 129 -1.82 6.45 -20.37
CA GLY A 129 -3.20 6.68 -19.94
C GLY A 129 -3.93 5.39 -19.55
N ILE A 130 -5.23 5.49 -19.31
CA ILE A 130 -6.04 4.38 -18.79
C ILE A 130 -5.97 3.15 -19.71
N ASP A 131 -6.23 3.33 -21.01
CA ASP A 131 -6.33 2.22 -21.96
C ASP A 131 -4.99 1.58 -22.32
N GLY A 132 -3.87 2.28 -22.05
CA GLY A 132 -2.53 1.82 -22.40
C GLY A 132 -1.69 1.38 -21.20
N SER A 133 -2.04 1.77 -19.98
CA SER A 133 -1.28 1.50 -18.76
C SER A 133 -2.04 0.64 -17.75
N LEU A 134 -3.37 0.56 -17.84
CA LEU A 134 -4.20 -0.24 -16.95
C LEU A 134 -4.92 -1.35 -17.74
N TYR A 135 -5.21 -2.46 -17.06
CA TYR A 135 -6.22 -3.38 -17.56
C TYR A 135 -7.56 -2.65 -17.69
N GLY A 136 -8.25 -2.90 -18.81
CA GLY A 136 -9.62 -2.42 -19.01
C GLY A 136 -10.53 -2.92 -17.88
N LEU A 137 -11.51 -2.11 -17.48
CA LEU A 137 -12.35 -2.38 -16.30
C LEU A 137 -12.91 -3.81 -16.27
N GLU A 138 -13.54 -4.25 -17.36
CA GLU A 138 -14.14 -5.58 -17.46
C GLU A 138 -13.08 -6.69 -17.39
N ALA A 139 -11.92 -6.48 -18.01
CA ALA A 139 -10.81 -7.43 -17.94
C ALA A 139 -10.30 -7.55 -16.50
N GLN A 140 -10.13 -6.43 -15.79
CA GLN A 140 -9.71 -6.46 -14.39
C GLN A 140 -10.75 -7.14 -13.50
N VAL A 141 -12.04 -6.87 -13.68
CA VAL A 141 -13.12 -7.56 -12.95
C VAL A 141 -13.06 -9.08 -13.16
N VAL A 142 -12.82 -9.54 -14.39
CA VAL A 142 -12.63 -10.97 -14.69
C VAL A 142 -11.40 -11.52 -13.98
N ARG A 143 -10.27 -10.81 -14.01
CA ARG A 143 -9.02 -11.19 -13.32
C ARG A 143 -9.22 -11.33 -11.81
N LEU A 144 -9.86 -10.37 -11.16
CA LEU A 144 -10.15 -10.42 -9.72
C LEU A 144 -11.08 -11.60 -9.36
N ARG A 145 -12.07 -11.92 -10.20
CA ARG A 145 -12.93 -13.11 -10.01
C ARG A 145 -12.14 -14.41 -10.18
N ARG A 146 -11.23 -14.49 -11.15
CA ARG A 146 -10.32 -15.64 -11.35
C ARG A 146 -9.45 -15.86 -10.09
N ALA A 147 -8.86 -14.79 -9.56
CA ALA A 147 -8.11 -14.83 -8.30
C ALA A 147 -8.93 -15.39 -7.12
N LEU A 148 -10.14 -14.85 -6.88
CA LEU A 148 -11.02 -15.32 -5.81
C LEU A 148 -11.45 -16.79 -5.98
N ALA A 149 -11.71 -17.21 -7.22
CA ALA A 149 -12.06 -18.60 -7.53
C ALA A 149 -10.87 -19.55 -7.25
N ALA A 150 -9.66 -19.16 -7.65
CA ALA A 150 -8.44 -19.92 -7.40
C ALA A 150 -8.15 -20.05 -5.89
N ALA A 151 -8.29 -18.96 -5.13
CA ALA A 151 -8.11 -18.99 -3.68
C ALA A 151 -9.12 -19.93 -2.99
N ARG A 152 -10.39 -19.89 -3.41
CA ARG A 152 -11.43 -20.81 -2.93
C ARG A 152 -11.09 -22.26 -3.25
N ALA A 153 -10.67 -22.55 -4.49
CA ALA A 153 -10.29 -23.91 -4.91
C ALA A 153 -9.06 -24.43 -4.15
N ALA A 154 -8.13 -23.54 -3.76
CA ALA A 154 -6.98 -23.84 -2.93
C ALA A 154 -7.30 -23.97 -1.42
N GLY A 155 -8.58 -23.85 -1.01
CA GLY A 155 -9.03 -24.08 0.37
C GLY A 155 -9.18 -22.82 1.23
N CYS A 156 -9.11 -21.62 0.65
CA CYS A 156 -9.33 -20.34 1.31
C CYS A 156 -10.58 -19.64 0.76
N ALA A 157 -11.76 -20.09 1.21
CA ALA A 157 -13.06 -19.59 0.71
C ALA A 157 -13.37 -18.15 1.13
N ASP A 158 -12.78 -17.68 2.23
CA ASP A 158 -12.90 -16.32 2.77
C ASP A 158 -11.69 -15.43 2.42
N PHE A 159 -10.91 -15.79 1.38
CA PHE A 159 -9.73 -15.04 0.95
C PHE A 159 -10.00 -13.54 0.82
N VAL A 160 -9.11 -12.74 1.41
CA VAL A 160 -9.26 -11.29 1.48
C VAL A 160 -8.53 -10.64 0.31
N LEU A 161 -9.30 -10.23 -0.70
CA LEU A 161 -8.76 -9.52 -1.85
C LEU A 161 -8.81 -8.01 -1.62
N ASN A 162 -7.64 -7.37 -1.62
CA ASN A 162 -7.47 -5.92 -1.67
C ASN A 162 -7.18 -5.53 -3.13
N ALA A 163 -8.21 -5.09 -3.86
CA ALA A 163 -8.05 -4.71 -5.26
C ALA A 163 -7.39 -3.33 -5.34
N ARG A 164 -6.22 -3.23 -5.99
CA ARG A 164 -5.50 -1.97 -6.14
C ARG A 164 -5.86 -1.26 -7.44
N CYS A 165 -6.05 0.06 -7.34
CA CYS A 165 -6.42 0.95 -8.42
C CYS A 165 -5.36 2.05 -8.56
N ASP A 166 -4.69 2.06 -9.72
CA ASP A 166 -3.54 2.93 -10.00
C ASP A 166 -3.89 4.15 -10.87
N VAL A 167 -5.18 4.52 -10.95
CA VAL A 167 -5.65 5.70 -11.72
C VAL A 167 -4.89 6.97 -11.33
N PHE A 168 -4.58 7.15 -10.03
CA PHE A 168 -3.86 8.33 -9.55
C PHE A 168 -2.35 8.29 -9.82
N ARG A 169 -1.79 7.16 -10.29
CA ARG A 169 -0.37 6.99 -10.59
C ARG A 169 -0.01 7.33 -12.05
N LEU A 170 -0.99 7.33 -12.95
CA LEU A 170 -0.82 7.56 -14.39
C LEU A 170 -0.04 8.84 -14.72
N GLU A 171 0.71 8.83 -15.83
CA GLU A 171 1.58 9.91 -16.32
C GLU A 171 1.26 10.25 -17.80
N PRO A 172 1.05 11.53 -18.18
CA PRO A 172 0.73 12.61 -17.27
C PRO A 172 -0.52 12.25 -16.47
N TYR A 173 -0.53 12.63 -15.19
CA TYR A 173 -1.72 12.51 -14.35
C TYR A 173 -2.90 13.04 -15.14
N CYS A 174 -3.94 12.21 -15.33
CA CYS A 174 -5.06 12.41 -16.27
C CYS A 174 -5.23 13.90 -16.59
N ALA A 175 -4.66 14.32 -17.73
CA ALA A 175 -4.30 15.71 -17.97
C ALA A 175 -5.50 16.67 -18.08
N ASP A 176 -6.73 16.14 -18.01
CA ASP A 176 -7.94 16.88 -18.37
C ASP A 176 -8.83 17.29 -17.18
N ASP A 177 -8.84 16.61 -16.02
CA ASP A 177 -9.51 17.06 -14.77
C ASP A 177 -9.25 16.08 -13.60
N ASP A 178 -8.93 16.58 -12.40
CA ASP A 178 -8.89 15.79 -11.16
C ASP A 178 -10.21 15.05 -10.90
N GLU A 179 -11.33 15.66 -11.27
CA GLU A 179 -12.67 15.06 -11.18
C GLU A 179 -12.80 13.81 -12.05
N THR A 180 -12.11 13.76 -13.20
CA THR A 180 -12.18 12.61 -14.11
C THR A 180 -11.45 11.40 -13.51
N ALA A 181 -10.25 11.60 -12.95
CA ALA A 181 -9.54 10.53 -12.22
C ALA A 181 -10.38 10.00 -11.06
N LEU A 182 -10.94 10.91 -10.25
CA LEU A 182 -11.73 10.52 -9.08
C LEU A 182 -12.97 9.71 -9.47
N ARG A 183 -13.68 10.12 -10.54
CA ARG A 183 -14.84 9.38 -11.06
C ARG A 183 -14.46 8.00 -11.59
N GLU A 184 -13.36 7.89 -12.34
CA GLU A 184 -12.89 6.61 -12.86
C GLU A 184 -12.41 5.70 -11.73
N ALA A 185 -11.68 6.24 -10.74
CA ALA A 185 -11.26 5.52 -9.55
C ALA A 185 -12.46 4.99 -8.75
N ALA A 186 -13.50 5.81 -8.54
CA ALA A 186 -14.73 5.39 -7.88
C ALA A 186 -15.50 4.34 -8.69
N ARG A 187 -15.56 4.48 -10.02
CA ARG A 187 -16.17 3.51 -10.94
C ARG A 187 -15.46 2.15 -10.86
N ARG A 188 -14.13 2.13 -10.95
CA ARG A 188 -13.29 0.93 -10.78
C ARG A 188 -13.49 0.31 -9.41
N GLY A 189 -13.42 1.12 -8.35
CA GLY A 189 -13.58 0.65 -6.98
C GLY A 189 -14.92 -0.05 -6.74
N ARG A 190 -16.04 0.52 -7.22
CA ARG A 190 -17.36 -0.14 -7.12
C ARG A 190 -17.39 -1.48 -7.84
N ALA A 191 -16.88 -1.52 -9.07
CA ALA A 191 -16.83 -2.76 -9.85
C ALA A 191 -15.95 -3.83 -9.18
N TYR A 192 -14.85 -3.44 -8.55
CA TYR A 192 -13.97 -4.37 -7.82
C TYR A 192 -14.66 -4.94 -6.57
N LEU A 193 -15.39 -4.11 -5.82
CA LEU A 193 -16.21 -4.58 -4.69
C LEU A 193 -17.34 -5.50 -5.16
N GLU A 194 -18.02 -5.18 -6.26
CA GLU A 194 -19.05 -6.03 -6.89
C GLU A 194 -18.47 -7.35 -7.42
N ALA A 195 -17.20 -7.36 -7.83
CA ALA A 195 -16.48 -8.56 -8.22
C ALA A 195 -16.16 -9.48 -7.02
N GLY A 196 -16.25 -8.96 -5.80
CA GLY A 196 -16.01 -9.69 -4.56
C GLY A 196 -14.73 -9.28 -3.82
N ALA A 197 -14.05 -8.20 -4.23
CA ALA A 197 -12.96 -7.64 -3.43
C ALA A 197 -13.49 -7.21 -2.06
N THR A 198 -12.69 -7.46 -1.02
CA THR A 198 -13.02 -7.04 0.34
C THR A 198 -12.86 -5.52 0.46
N THR A 199 -11.80 -4.98 -0.12
CA THR A 199 -11.43 -3.56 -0.10
C THR A 199 -10.77 -3.12 -1.39
N VAL A 200 -10.69 -1.80 -1.56
CA VAL A 200 -10.04 -1.16 -2.70
C VAL A 200 -8.91 -0.26 -2.21
N PHE A 201 -7.69 -0.48 -2.70
CA PHE A 201 -6.52 0.34 -2.40
C PHE A 201 -6.22 1.29 -3.56
N PHE A 202 -6.22 2.59 -3.27
CA PHE A 202 -5.86 3.61 -4.25
C PHE A 202 -4.42 4.05 -4.06
N TRP A 203 -3.64 4.00 -5.13
CA TRP A 203 -2.25 4.42 -5.12
C TRP A 203 -2.00 5.56 -6.12
N GLY A 204 -1.27 6.59 -5.66
CA GLY A 204 -0.90 7.77 -6.43
C GLY A 204 0.60 7.98 -6.58
N GLY A 205 1.40 6.97 -6.22
CA GLY A 205 2.87 7.07 -6.20
C GLY A 205 3.42 8.05 -5.17
N SER A 206 4.75 8.25 -5.23
CA SER A 206 5.51 9.19 -4.38
C SER A 206 5.46 10.66 -4.85
N GLY A 207 4.77 10.92 -5.96
CA GLY A 207 4.59 12.26 -6.51
C GLY A 207 3.45 13.01 -5.81
N ARG A 208 2.37 13.27 -6.57
CA ARG A 208 1.17 13.96 -6.05
C ARG A 208 0.49 13.18 -4.93
N GLY A 209 0.50 11.85 -5.00
CA GLY A 209 -0.26 10.99 -4.10
C GLY A 209 -1.78 11.25 -4.19
N LEU A 210 -2.50 10.79 -3.17
CA LEU A 210 -3.93 11.07 -2.98
C LEU A 210 -4.14 12.23 -2.00
N ARG A 211 -5.03 13.17 -2.35
CA ARG A 211 -5.45 14.24 -1.43
C ARG A 211 -6.47 13.73 -0.43
N THR A 212 -6.53 14.37 0.75
CA THR A 212 -7.54 14.07 1.78
C THR A 212 -8.98 14.16 1.25
N SER A 213 -9.27 15.15 0.42
CA SER A 213 -10.61 15.33 -0.19
C SER A 213 -10.98 14.16 -1.12
N GLU A 214 -10.04 13.64 -1.88
CA GLU A 214 -10.25 12.50 -2.79
C GLU A 214 -10.51 11.23 -2.00
N VAL A 215 -9.72 11.02 -0.95
CA VAL A 215 -9.90 9.93 0.00
C VAL A 215 -11.29 9.99 0.63
N GLN A 216 -11.73 11.15 1.11
CA GLN A 216 -13.07 11.33 1.69
C GLN A 216 -14.19 10.98 0.70
N VAL A 217 -14.04 11.38 -0.57
CA VAL A 217 -15.00 11.01 -1.62
C VAL A 217 -15.00 9.50 -1.84
N LEU A 218 -13.84 8.87 -2.01
CA LEU A 218 -13.72 7.43 -2.26
C LEU A 218 -14.25 6.60 -1.08
N VAL A 219 -13.94 6.99 0.16
CA VAL A 219 -14.48 6.36 1.37
C VAL A 219 -15.99 6.40 1.37
N ARG A 220 -16.60 7.55 1.05
CA ARG A 220 -18.06 7.68 0.97
C ARG A 220 -18.65 6.84 -0.16
N GLU A 221 -18.08 6.91 -1.36
CA GLU A 221 -18.56 6.20 -2.56
C GLU A 221 -18.46 4.67 -2.43
N LEU A 222 -17.52 4.18 -1.61
CA LEU A 222 -17.26 2.75 -1.41
C LEU A 222 -17.75 2.21 -0.07
N GLY A 223 -18.53 3.01 0.68
CA GLY A 223 -19.10 2.59 1.96
C GLY A 223 -18.03 2.22 3.00
N GLY A 224 -16.94 2.98 3.06
CA GLY A 224 -15.85 2.79 4.00
C GLY A 224 -14.78 1.77 3.60
N ARG A 225 -14.92 1.10 2.45
CA ARG A 225 -14.00 0.04 1.98
C ARG A 225 -12.89 0.58 1.05
N ALA A 226 -12.32 1.71 1.43
CA ALA A 226 -11.25 2.38 0.70
C ALA A 226 -9.97 2.42 1.55
N ARG A 227 -8.85 2.07 0.92
CA ARG A 227 -7.52 2.03 1.53
C ARG A 227 -6.60 3.01 0.81
N ARG A 228 -5.64 3.57 1.54
CA ARG A 228 -4.55 4.37 0.98
C ARG A 228 -3.20 4.04 1.62
N ALA A 229 -2.12 4.50 0.98
CA ALA A 229 -0.80 4.47 1.59
C ALA A 229 -0.70 5.53 2.72
N PHE A 230 -0.03 5.19 3.82
CA PHE A 230 0.41 6.17 4.81
C PHE A 230 1.72 6.78 4.35
N ASP A 231 1.75 8.10 4.22
CA ASP A 231 3.00 8.84 4.26
C ASP A 231 3.07 9.51 5.63
N GLY A 232 4.09 9.18 6.42
CA GLY A 232 4.31 9.74 7.75
C GLY A 232 4.45 11.27 7.75
N ALA A 233 4.53 11.89 6.58
CA ALA A 233 4.50 13.34 6.38
C ALA A 233 3.12 14.00 6.48
N ALA A 234 2.01 13.23 6.52
CA ALA A 234 0.63 13.75 6.48
C ALA A 234 0.21 14.63 7.68
N GLY A 235 1.09 14.86 8.66
CA GLY A 235 0.91 15.87 9.72
C GLY A 235 1.33 17.29 9.34
N ARG A 236 1.85 17.53 8.12
CA ARG A 236 2.15 18.88 7.61
C ARG A 236 1.18 19.21 6.47
N ASP A 237 0.02 19.73 6.84
CA ASP A 237 -0.84 20.45 5.92
C ASP A 237 -0.03 21.56 5.24
N ARG A 238 0.25 21.41 3.94
CA ARG A 238 0.69 22.52 3.10
C ARG A 238 -0.55 23.18 2.53
N SER A 239 -1.36 23.77 3.40
CA SER A 239 -2.35 24.76 2.99
C SER A 239 -1.58 25.91 2.35
N GLY A 240 -1.85 26.16 1.07
CA GLY A 240 -1.11 27.11 0.26
C GLY A 240 -1.11 28.53 0.84
N GLU A 241 0.07 29.13 0.90
CA GLU A 241 0.21 30.58 0.78
C GLU A 241 0.95 30.89 -0.52
N ASP A 242 0.17 31.44 -1.45
CA ASP A 242 0.58 32.17 -2.63
C ASP A 242 1.50 33.33 -2.22
N GLN A 243 2.82 33.14 -2.33
CA GLN A 243 3.78 34.24 -2.30
C GLN A 243 4.37 34.43 -3.69
N ARG A 244 3.79 35.43 -4.37
CA ARG A 244 4.25 36.04 -5.61
C ARG A 244 5.77 36.17 -5.63
N ARG A 245 6.36 35.77 -6.76
CA ARG A 245 7.74 36.08 -7.15
C ARG A 245 8.06 37.55 -6.85
N ALA A 246 9.04 37.77 -5.98
CA ALA A 246 9.82 39.00 -5.98
C ALA A 246 11.17 38.71 -6.63
N GLU A 247 11.49 39.47 -7.68
CA GLU A 247 12.76 39.41 -8.41
C GLU A 247 13.98 39.73 -7.51
N PRO A 248 15.18 39.20 -7.80
CA PRO A 248 16.36 39.55 -7.02
C PRO A 248 16.93 40.89 -7.49
N VAL A 249 17.01 41.84 -6.54
CA VAL A 249 17.79 43.08 -6.69
C VAL A 249 19.27 42.77 -6.45
N SER A 250 20.09 43.05 -7.45
CA SER A 250 21.56 42.93 -7.44
C SER A 250 22.23 43.99 -6.58
N ARG A 251 23.14 43.58 -5.67
CA ARG A 251 24.34 44.29 -5.15
C ARG A 251 25.28 43.18 -4.65
N GLY A 252 26.59 43.11 -4.88
CA GLY A 252 27.62 44.09 -5.20
C GLY A 252 28.79 43.87 -4.23
N ASP A 253 29.89 43.28 -4.73
CA ASP A 253 31.29 43.29 -4.27
C ASP A 253 31.75 42.77 -2.88
N GLY A 254 32.70 41.82 -2.93
CA GLY A 254 34.08 42.04 -2.46
C GLY A 254 34.49 41.62 -1.03
N GLY A 255 35.49 40.73 -0.91
CA GLY A 255 36.32 40.64 0.30
C GLY A 255 36.95 39.27 0.60
N ARG A 256 38.27 39.24 0.79
CA ARG A 256 39.19 38.09 0.93
C ARG A 256 39.30 37.51 2.37
N GLN A 257 40.09 36.41 2.45
CA GLN A 257 40.85 35.80 3.59
C GLN A 257 40.11 34.68 4.33
N GLY A 258 40.68 33.53 4.70
CA GLY A 258 42.03 32.94 4.58
C GLY A 258 42.21 31.84 5.65
N CYS A 259 42.82 30.71 5.26
CA CYS A 259 43.62 29.71 6.02
C CYS A 259 43.08 28.94 7.26
N GLY A 260 43.52 27.68 7.37
CA GLY A 260 43.62 26.84 8.59
C GLY A 260 42.88 25.50 8.46
N GLU A 261 43.52 24.39 8.07
CA GLU A 261 44.31 23.40 8.86
C GLU A 261 43.45 22.40 9.67
N GLU A 262 43.72 21.11 9.41
CA GLU A 262 43.73 19.93 10.32
C GLU A 262 42.43 19.57 11.11
N ASP A 263 42.08 18.34 11.46
CA ASP A 263 42.61 16.99 11.28
C ASP A 263 41.51 15.98 11.69
N SER A 264 41.77 14.70 11.44
CA SER A 264 41.33 13.54 12.25
C SER A 264 39.90 12.95 12.09
N LEU A 265 39.90 11.73 11.55
CA LEU A 265 39.47 10.45 12.16
C LEU A 265 38.15 10.41 12.97
N GLY A 266 37.29 9.45 12.61
CA GLY A 266 36.33 8.86 13.55
C GLY A 266 35.03 8.49 12.88
N GLY A 267 34.79 7.19 12.71
CA GLY A 267 33.60 6.68 12.04
C GLY A 267 32.31 6.94 12.80
N ASP A 268 31.21 6.81 12.06
CA ASP A 268 30.00 6.22 12.61
C ASP A 268 29.26 5.52 11.47
N VAL A 269 29.35 4.19 11.44
CA VAL A 269 28.42 3.36 10.66
C VAL A 269 27.10 3.38 11.42
N GLY A 270 26.34 4.45 11.22
CA GLY A 270 24.99 4.59 11.74
C GLY A 270 24.09 3.53 11.12
N SER A 271 23.87 2.43 11.82
CA SER A 271 22.81 1.47 11.55
C SER A 271 21.47 2.17 11.81
N VAL A 272 20.85 2.69 10.77
CA VAL A 272 19.57 3.39 10.91
C VAL A 272 18.43 2.37 10.87
N SER A 273 18.04 1.90 12.05
CA SER A 273 16.85 1.07 12.25
C SER A 273 15.64 2.00 12.35
N HIS A 274 14.89 2.20 11.26
CA HIS A 274 13.64 2.95 11.29
C HIS A 274 12.44 2.00 11.41
N VAL A 275 11.87 1.92 12.61
CA VAL A 275 10.54 1.37 12.89
C VAL A 275 9.62 2.57 13.14
N GLN A 276 8.49 2.68 12.43
CA GLN A 276 7.48 3.70 12.70
C GLN A 276 6.14 3.07 13.12
N PHE A 277 5.68 3.49 14.29
CA PHE A 277 4.40 3.18 14.93
C PHE A 277 3.33 4.22 14.57
N VAL A 278 2.05 3.82 14.58
CA VAL A 278 0.89 4.72 14.46
C VAL A 278 0.35 5.09 15.85
N CYS A 279 0.05 6.38 16.03
CA CYS A 279 -0.50 6.97 17.25
C CYS A 279 -1.99 6.67 17.39
N SER A 280 -2.40 6.22 18.58
CA SER A 280 -3.81 6.08 18.98
C SER A 280 -4.30 7.41 19.54
N VAL A 281 -5.49 7.87 19.14
CA VAL A 281 -6.25 8.86 19.92
C VAL A 281 -7.60 8.28 20.31
N ARG A 282 -7.85 8.29 21.61
CA ARG A 282 -9.08 7.82 22.26
C ARG A 282 -10.02 9.00 22.38
N MET A 283 -11.22 8.93 21.80
CA MET A 283 -12.28 9.92 22.06
C MET A 283 -12.85 9.74 23.47
N SER A 284 -12.78 10.78 24.29
CA SER A 284 -13.67 10.95 25.44
C SER A 284 -14.52 12.21 25.25
N ARG A 285 -15.81 11.97 24.99
CA ARG A 285 -17.01 12.83 25.14
C ARG A 285 -16.85 14.33 24.84
N ILE A 286 -17.50 14.79 23.76
CA ILE A 286 -18.54 15.86 23.72
C ILE A 286 -18.92 16.16 22.24
N GLY A 287 -20.23 16.17 21.95
CA GLY A 287 -20.86 17.10 20.97
C GLY A 287 -20.76 16.81 19.45
N TYR A 288 -21.89 16.40 18.88
CA TYR A 288 -22.21 16.15 17.46
C TYR A 288 -21.72 17.20 16.42
N ARG A 289 -21.02 16.72 15.37
CA ARG A 289 -21.03 17.09 13.92
C ARG A 289 -19.79 16.47 13.25
N ASP A 290 -19.78 15.16 13.02
CA ASP A 290 -20.22 14.43 11.82
C ASP A 290 -19.13 14.32 10.72
N CYS A 291 -18.68 13.08 10.53
CA CYS A 291 -17.82 12.53 9.46
C CYS A 291 -16.30 12.73 9.58
N ASP A 292 -15.69 12.28 10.68
CA ASP A 292 -14.27 11.94 10.71
C ASP A 292 -14.11 10.45 11.04
N GLU A 293 -13.14 9.81 10.38
CA GLU A 293 -12.61 8.47 10.66
C GLU A 293 -13.29 7.27 9.98
N ALA A 294 -12.88 7.03 8.73
CA ALA A 294 -12.81 5.68 8.16
C ALA A 294 -11.67 5.66 7.13
N LEU A 295 -10.50 5.15 7.53
CA LEU A 295 -9.32 5.13 6.67
C LEU A 295 -8.46 3.91 6.98
N GLU A 296 -8.61 2.83 6.20
CA GLU A 296 -7.71 1.69 6.27
C GLU A 296 -6.38 2.03 5.57
N VAL A 297 -5.27 1.58 6.17
CA VAL A 297 -3.94 2.13 5.88
C VAL A 297 -2.98 1.01 5.49
N PHE A 298 -2.29 1.21 4.36
CA PHE A 298 -1.11 0.42 3.99
C PHE A 298 0.16 1.24 4.04
N CYS A 299 1.31 0.63 4.26
CA CYS A 299 2.60 1.31 4.11
C CYS A 299 3.41 0.64 3.00
N CYS A 300 3.18 1.00 1.74
CA CYS A 300 4.09 0.63 0.64
C CYS A 300 4.77 1.90 0.16
N SER A 301 6.06 2.00 0.43
CA SER A 301 7.01 2.66 -0.46
C SER A 301 7.82 1.57 -1.08
#